data_AF-X1KKB7-F1
#
_entry.id   AF-X1KKB7-F1
#
_cell.length_a   1.000
_cell.length_b   1.000
_cell.length_c   1.000
_cell.angle_alpha   90.00
_cell.angle_beta   90.00
_cell.angle_gamma   90.00
#
_symmetry.space_group_name_H-M   'P 1'
#
loop_
_entity.id
_entity.type
_entity.pdbx_description
1 polymer ?
#
loop_
_entity_poly.entity_id
_entity_poly.type
_entity_poly.pdbx_seq_one_letter_code
_entity_poly.pdbx_strand_id
1 'polypeptide(L)' 'TDIIPGALFTERETQEMMGVEVVGIPDNRRLFLPDDFPEGVYPWRKDEKGPHDLLRVLPGREKK' A
#
# COMPACT_ATOMS: atom_id res chain seq x y z
N THR A 1 3.47 -18.16 -1.46
CA THR A 1 4.09 -18.72 -0.23
C THR A 1 4.58 -20.17 -0.28
N ASP A 2 4.17 -21.01 -1.23
CA ASP A 2 4.45 -22.47 -1.15
C ASP A 2 5.94 -22.86 -1.17
N ILE A 3 6.79 -22.00 -1.72
CA ILE A 3 8.23 -22.20 -1.83
C ILE A 3 8.98 -21.52 -0.67
N ILE A 4 8.54 -20.32 -0.28
CA ILE A 4 9.16 -19.51 0.78
C ILE A 4 8.05 -19.04 1.73
N PRO A 5 7.91 -19.65 2.92
CA PRO A 5 6.85 -19.30 3.87
C PRO A 5 6.93 -17.85 4.35
N GLY A 6 8.16 -17.32 4.47
CA GLY A 6 8.40 -15.94 4.91
C GLY A 6 7.97 -14.86 3.89
N ALA A 7 7.71 -15.24 2.64
CA ALA A 7 7.30 -14.29 1.60
C ALA A 7 5.90 -13.70 1.86
N LEU A 8 5.08 -14.32 2.72
CA LEU A 8 3.71 -13.88 2.99
C LEU A 8 3.62 -12.41 3.41
N PHE A 9 4.53 -11.95 4.27
CA PHE A 9 4.54 -10.56 4.74
C PHE A 9 4.83 -9.59 3.62
N THR A 10 5.83 -9.89 2.78
CA THR A 10 6.22 -9.06 1.64
C THR A 10 5.17 -9.07 0.54
N GLU A 11 4.54 -10.21 0.28
CA GLU A 11 3.42 -10.32 -0.65
C GLU A 11 2.27 -9.41 -0.19
N ARG A 12 1.87 -9.47 1.09
CA ARG A 12 0.82 -8.61 1.66
C ARG A 12 1.18 -7.13 1.66
N GLU A 13 2.40 -6.78 2.08
CA GLU A 13 2.91 -5.41 2.08
C GLU A 13 2.88 -4.80 0.67
N THR A 14 3.31 -5.58 -0.33
CA THR A 14 3.33 -5.10 -1.72
C THR A 14 1.91 -4.89 -2.24
N GLN A 15 0.96 -5.76 -1.90
CA GLN A 15 -0.44 -5.56 -2.29
C GLN A 15 -1.03 -4.30 -1.66
N GLU A 16 -0.77 -4.08 -0.38
CA GLU A 16 -1.30 -2.96 0.38
C GLU A 16 -0.65 -1.61 0.01
N MET A 17 0.67 -1.59 -0.17
CA MET A 17 1.43 -0.35 -0.34
C MET A 17 1.60 0.07 -1.81
N MET A 18 1.62 -0.91 -2.73
CA MET A 18 1.78 -0.69 -4.18
C MET A 18 0.52 -1.04 -4.98
N GLY A 19 -0.49 -1.68 -4.40
CA GLY A 19 -1.72 -2.03 -5.15
C GLY A 19 -1.52 -3.10 -6.21
N VAL A 20 -0.57 -3.99 -6.00
CA VAL A 20 -0.41 -5.21 -6.81
C VAL A 20 -1.40 -6.25 -6.26
N GLU A 21 -1.82 -7.23 -7.07
CA GLU A 21 -2.58 -8.39 -6.61
C GLU A 21 -1.69 -9.62 -6.71
N VAL A 22 -1.53 -10.36 -5.60
CA VAL A 22 -0.77 -11.63 -5.59
C VAL A 22 -1.77 -12.77 -5.53
N VAL A 23 -1.87 -13.52 -6.63
CA VAL A 23 -2.80 -14.65 -6.76
C VAL A 23 -2.27 -15.86 -6.00
N GLY A 24 -3.18 -16.60 -5.35
CA GLY A 24 -2.84 -17.85 -4.65
C GLY A 24 -2.15 -17.64 -3.29
N ILE A 25 -2.25 -16.43 -2.73
CA ILE A 25 -1.79 -16.15 -1.36
C ILE A 25 -2.78 -16.77 -0.34
N PRO A 26 -2.30 -17.39 0.75
CA PRO A 26 -3.18 -18.00 1.74
C PRO A 26 -3.94 -16.97 2.61
N ASP A 27 -3.40 -15.76 2.77
CA ASP A 27 -4.02 -14.66 3.52
C ASP A 27 -3.80 -13.33 2.79
N ASN A 28 -4.89 -12.69 2.35
CA ASN A 28 -4.87 -11.43 1.58
C ASN A 28 -5.28 -10.21 2.40
N ARG A 29 -5.40 -10.33 3.74
CA ARG A 29 -5.82 -9.20 4.58
C ARG A 29 -4.74 -8.11 4.63
N ARG A 30 -5.18 -6.87 4.81
CA ARG A 30 -4.32 -5.71 5.12
C ARG A 30 -3.48 -5.97 6.38
N LEU A 31 -2.28 -5.37 6.45
CA LEU A 31 -1.32 -5.60 7.53
C LEU A 31 -0.93 -4.29 8.23
N PHE A 32 -0.70 -3.22 7.47
CA PHE A 32 -0.17 -1.95 7.97
C PHE A 32 -1.14 -0.79 7.89
N LEU A 33 -1.96 -0.73 6.83
CA LEU A 33 -2.90 0.36 6.64
C LEU A 33 -4.15 0.12 7.50
N PRO A 34 -4.67 1.18 8.14
CA PRO A 34 -5.89 1.07 8.90
C PRO A 34 -7.09 0.82 7.98
N ASP A 35 -8.17 0.28 8.53
CA ASP A 35 -9.37 -0.12 7.78
C ASP A 35 -10.09 1.07 7.12
N ASP A 36 -9.92 2.28 7.67
CA ASP A 36 -10.46 3.53 7.14
C ASP A 36 -9.62 4.14 6.01
N PHE A 37 -8.46 3.56 5.70
CA PHE A 37 -7.62 4.06 4.62
C PHE A 37 -8.30 3.83 3.25
N PRO A 38 -8.39 4.88 2.41
CA PRO A 38 -9.15 4.83 1.17
C PRO A 38 -8.67 3.73 0.22
N GLU A 39 -9.61 3.00 -0.36
CA GLU A 39 -9.32 1.99 -1.36
C GLU A 39 -8.82 2.62 -2.68
N GLY A 40 -7.90 1.95 -3.35
CA GLY A 40 -7.33 2.42 -4.62
C GLY A 40 -6.27 3.52 -4.47
N VAL A 41 -6.00 3.98 -3.25
CA VAL A 41 -4.86 4.83 -2.90
C VAL A 41 -3.75 3.97 -2.31
N TYR A 42 -2.53 4.14 -2.80
CA TYR A 42 -1.38 3.31 -2.47
C TYR A 42 -0.20 4.19 -2.08
N PRO A 43 0.25 4.17 -0.81
CA PRO A 43 1.24 5.10 -0.29
C PRO A 43 2.55 5.19 -1.06
N TRP A 44 3.01 4.08 -1.65
CA TRP A 44 4.28 4.05 -2.38
C TRP A 44 4.16 4.42 -3.86
N ARG A 45 2.95 4.66 -4.34
CA ARG A 45 2.74 5.10 -5.71
C ARG A 45 3.00 6.59 -5.85
N LYS A 46 3.62 6.92 -6.99
CA LYS A 46 3.88 8.29 -7.42
C LYS A 46 2.95 8.76 -8.54
N ASP A 47 2.09 7.87 -9.03
CA ASP A 47 1.06 8.15 -10.04
C ASP A 47 -0.22 8.70 -9.39
N GLU A 48 -1.31 8.75 -10.15
CA GLU A 48 -2.64 9.22 -9.71
C GLU A 48 -3.20 8.41 -8.53
N LYS A 49 -2.70 7.18 -8.31
CA LYS A 49 -3.11 6.34 -7.18
C LYS A 49 -2.24 6.57 -5.94
N GLY A 50 -1.35 7.56 -5.94
CA GLY A 50 -0.55 7.96 -4.78
C GLY A 50 -1.37 8.76 -3.75
N PRO A 51 -0.86 8.92 -2.51
CA PRO A 51 -1.56 9.63 -1.44
C PRO A 51 -1.42 11.16 -1.52
N HIS A 52 -1.05 11.72 -2.68
CA HIS A 52 -0.65 13.12 -2.83
C HIS A 52 -1.72 14.11 -2.35
N ASP A 53 -2.99 13.75 -2.47
CA ASP A 53 -4.12 14.55 -2.02
C ASP A 53 -4.40 14.48 -0.51
N LEU A 54 -3.85 13.48 0.17
CA LEU A 54 -3.97 13.29 1.61
C LEU A 54 -2.82 13.93 2.39
N LEU A 55 -1.78 14.41 1.68
CA LEU A 55 -0.58 14.97 2.32
C LEU A 55 -0.85 16.35 2.93
N ARG A 56 -0.58 16.48 4.22
CA ARG A 56 -0.55 17.78 4.90
C ARG A 56 0.71 18.55 4.52
N VAL A 57 0.55 19.68 3.85
CA VAL A 57 1.66 20.59 3.53
C VAL A 57 2.05 21.40 4.76
N LEU A 58 3.34 21.37 5.11
CA LEU A 58 3.88 22.15 6.22
C LEU A 58 4.05 23.63 5.82
N PRO A 59 3.94 24.58 6.77
CA PRO A 59 4.12 26.00 6.47
C PRO A 59 5.46 26.26 5.77
N GLY A 60 5.43 27.04 4.69
CA GLY A 60 6.63 27.39 3.91
C GLY A 60 7.09 26.33 2.91
N ARG A 61 6.29 25.28 2.65
CA ARG A 61 6.52 24.34 1.53
C ARG A 61 5.36 24.35 0.55
N GLU A 62 5.65 24.09 -0.71
CA GLU A 62 4.63 23.88 -1.75
C GLU A 62 4.24 22.40 -1.82
N LYS A 63 2.99 22.13 -2.21
CA LYS A 63 2.49 20.79 -2.49
C LYS A 63 3.25 20.28 -3.73
N LYS A 64 3.93 19.14 -3.59
CA LYS A 64 4.56 18.44 -4.73
C LYS A 64 3.56 17.53 -5.41
#